data_AF-A0A6M3LQJ4-F1
#
_entry.id   AF-A0A6M3LQJ4-F1
#
_cell.length_a   1.000
_cell.length_b   1.000
_cell.length_c   1.000
_cell.angle_alpha   90.00
_cell.angle_beta   90.00
_cell.angle_gamma   90.00
#
_symmetry.space_group_name_H-M   'P 1'
#
loop_
_entity.id
_entity.type
_entity.pdbx_description
1 polymer ?
#
loop_
_entity_poly.entity_id
_entity_poly.type
_entity_poly.pdbx_seq_one_letter_code
_entity_poly.pdbx_strand_id
1 'polypeptide(L)' 'MILDCTCADITIQKWENLMSNKKRFSYKKLCRLIKKNLSELYYAINLNFPNPYKEDTFETKTHYILTHSAIEYFFKK' A
#
# COMPACT_ATOMS: atom_id res chain seq x y z
N MET A 1 -10.03 0.58 -6.68
CA MET A 1 -8.99 0.05 -5.79
C MET A 1 -8.85 -1.47 -5.89
N ILE A 2 -7.71 -1.92 -6.41
CA ILE A 2 -7.30 -3.33 -6.50
C ILE A 2 -5.83 -3.45 -6.04
N LEU A 3 -5.42 -4.59 -5.49
CA LEU A 3 -3.99 -4.86 -5.28
C LEU A 3 -3.35 -5.13 -6.64
N ASP A 4 -2.37 -4.31 -7.03
CA ASP A 4 -1.66 -4.43 -8.32
C ASP A 4 -0.45 -5.36 -8.18
N CYS A 5 0.42 -5.09 -7.20
CA CYS A 5 1.60 -5.91 -6.89
C CYS A 5 2.15 -5.59 -5.50
N THR A 6 3.10 -6.40 -5.05
CA THR A 6 4.00 -6.03 -3.94
C THR A 6 5.41 -5.75 -4.45
N CYS A 7 6.26 -5.15 -3.61
CA CYS A 7 7.67 -4.97 -3.94
C CYS A 7 8.43 -6.30 -4.12
N ALA A 8 7.91 -7.41 -3.57
CA ALA A 8 8.50 -8.73 -3.73
C ALA A 8 8.25 -9.33 -5.13
N ASP A 9 7.23 -8.85 -5.85
CA ASP A 9 6.78 -9.42 -7.12
C ASP A 9 7.32 -8.67 -8.36
N ILE A 10 8.13 -7.63 -8.17
CA ILE A 10 8.49 -6.69 -9.23
C ILE A 10 10.00 -6.40 -9.28
N THR A 11 10.46 -5.93 -10.45
CA THR A 11 11.83 -5.44 -10.58
C THR A 11 12.02 -4.11 -9.87
N ILE A 12 13.29 -3.79 -9.54
CA ILE A 12 13.64 -2.50 -8.96
C ILE A 12 13.20 -1.32 -9.84
N GLN A 13 13.34 -1.42 -11.17
CA GLN A 13 12.90 -0.36 -12.07
C GLN A 13 11.39 -0.13 -12.02
N LYS A 14 10.58 -1.20 -11.92
CA LYS A 14 9.13 -1.04 -11.78
C LYS A 14 8.79 -0.42 -10.42
N TRP A 15 9.47 -0.84 -9.35
CA TRP A 15 9.32 -0.26 -8.02
C TRP A 15 9.63 1.25 -8.02
N GLU A 16 10.77 1.67 -8.61
CA GLU A 16 11.17 3.08 -8.71
C GLU A 16 10.11 3.91 -9.44
N ASN A 17 9.56 3.37 -10.54
CA ASN A 17 8.50 4.03 -11.29
C ASN A 17 7.21 4.18 -10.47
N LEU A 18 6.81 3.15 -9.72
CA LEU A 18 5.62 3.20 -8.86
C LEU A 18 5.81 4.13 -7.65
N MET A 19 7.04 4.29 -7.17
CA MET A 19 7.41 5.17 -6.06
C MET A 19 7.68 6.62 -6.49
N SER A 20 7.77 6.87 -7.80
CA SER A 20 8.10 8.17 -8.38
C SER A 20 7.06 9.23 -8.01
N ASN A 21 7.53 10.41 -7.59
CA ASN A 21 6.69 11.55 -7.20
C ASN A 21 5.66 11.23 -6.10
N LYS A 22 5.93 10.23 -5.25
CA LYS A 22 5.05 9.86 -4.15
C LYS A 22 4.86 11.01 -3.16
N LYS A 23 3.64 11.14 -2.66
CA LYS A 23 3.27 12.08 -1.60
C LYS A 23 2.76 11.30 -0.40
N ARG A 24 2.99 11.81 0.81
CA ARG A 24 2.45 11.17 2.02
C ARG A 24 0.93 11.10 1.94
N PHE A 25 0.38 9.96 2.37
CA PHE A 25 -1.05 9.74 2.44
C PHE A 25 -1.43 9.20 3.82
N SER A 26 -2.68 9.43 4.23
CA SER A 26 -3.12 9.01 5.55
C SER A 26 -3.26 7.48 5.64
N TYR A 27 -2.43 6.84 6.46
CA TYR A 27 -2.54 5.42 6.83
C TYR A 27 -3.98 5.04 7.22
N LYS A 28 -4.59 5.79 8.13
CA LYS A 28 -5.96 5.53 8.60
C LYS A 28 -6.99 5.60 7.47
N LYS A 29 -6.83 6.50 6.49
CA LYS A 29 -7.72 6.57 5.32
C LYS A 29 -7.49 5.37 4.41
N LEU A 30 -6.24 5.02 4.13
CA LEU A 30 -5.92 3.89 3.26
C LEU A 30 -6.39 2.56 3.85
N CYS A 31 -6.17 2.30 5.14
CA CYS A 31 -6.69 1.11 5.82
C CYS A 31 -8.21 1.00 5.73
N ARG A 32 -8.95 2.12 5.82
CA ARG A 32 -10.41 2.12 5.64
C ARG A 32 -10.81 1.79 4.21
N LEU A 33 -10.10 2.32 3.22
CA LEU A 33 -10.32 1.98 1.81
C LEU A 33 -10.04 0.50 1.57
N ILE A 34 -8.92 -0.02 2.06
CA ILE A 34 -8.56 -1.45 1.98
C ILE A 34 -9.64 -2.30 2.65
N LYS A 35 -10.03 -2.01 3.90
CA LYS A 35 -11.10 -2.75 4.58
C LYS A 35 -12.43 -2.73 3.82
N LYS A 36 -12.77 -1.60 3.18
CA LYS A 36 -14.03 -1.45 2.43
C LYS A 36 -14.04 -2.22 1.11
N ASN A 37 -12.94 -2.19 0.35
CA ASN A 37 -12.91 -2.72 -1.02
C ASN A 37 -12.21 -4.09 -1.12
N LEU A 38 -11.33 -4.41 -0.19
CA LEU A 38 -10.47 -5.60 -0.14
C LEU A 38 -10.43 -6.16 1.29
N SER A 39 -11.62 -6.45 1.84
CA SER A 39 -11.77 -6.88 3.25
C SER A 39 -10.97 -8.15 3.57
N GLU A 40 -10.97 -9.13 2.66
CA GLU A 40 -10.19 -10.37 2.83
C GLU A 40 -8.70 -10.07 2.98
N LEU A 41 -8.13 -9.23 2.11
CA LEU A 41 -6.74 -8.82 2.18
C LEU A 41 -6.44 -8.06 3.49
N TYR A 42 -7.33 -7.16 3.91
CA TYR A 42 -7.18 -6.39 5.14
C TYR A 42 -6.91 -7.29 6.36
N TYR A 43 -7.66 -8.39 6.47
CA TYR A 43 -7.48 -9.36 7.54
C TYR A 43 -6.32 -10.32 7.27
N ALA A 44 -6.11 -10.74 6.01
CA ALA A 44 -5.02 -11.65 5.65
C ALA A 44 -3.64 -11.08 5.98
N ILE A 45 -3.43 -9.78 5.79
CA ILE A 45 -2.16 -9.11 6.14
C ILE A 45 -2.24 -8.39 7.50
N ASN A 46 -3.23 -8.71 8.36
CA ASN A 46 -3.25 -8.26 9.75
C ASN A 46 -3.28 -6.72 9.95
N LEU A 47 -3.92 -5.95 9.05
CA LEU A 47 -4.04 -4.48 9.18
C LEU A 47 -4.94 -4.02 10.33
N ASN A 48 -5.56 -4.95 11.05
CA ASN A 48 -6.26 -4.71 12.32
C ASN A 48 -5.31 -4.56 13.51
N PHE A 49 -4.02 -4.86 13.36
CA PHE A 49 -3.00 -4.69 14.40
C PHE A 49 -2.14 -3.44 14.15
N PRO A 50 -1.38 -2.97 15.17
CA PRO A 50 -0.47 -1.85 14.99
C PRO A 50 0.58 -2.11 13.90
N ASN A 51 0.73 -1.16 12.98
CA ASN A 51 1.74 -1.20 11.93
C ASN A 51 2.88 -0.20 12.27
N PRO A 52 4.13 -0.66 12.50
CA PRO A 52 5.26 0.24 12.76
C PRO A 52 5.60 1.11 11.54
N TYR A 53 5.26 0.68 10.32
CA TYR A 53 5.50 1.39 9.07
C TYR A 53 4.34 2.33 8.67
N LYS A 54 3.44 2.68 9.59
CA LYS A 54 2.28 3.54 9.29
C LYS A 54 2.66 4.87 8.63
N GLU A 55 3.84 5.41 8.93
CA GLU A 55 4.33 6.67 8.37
C GLU A 55 4.80 6.53 6.91
N ASP A 56 5.05 5.30 6.47
CA ASP A 56 5.38 4.91 5.09
C ASP A 56 4.10 4.53 4.34
N THR A 57 3.17 5.48 4.33
CA THR A 57 1.96 5.42 3.52
C THR A 57 1.97 6.57 2.54
N PHE A 58 1.83 6.25 1.26
CA PHE A 58 1.95 7.22 0.18
C PHE A 58 0.86 7.08 -0.86
N GLU A 59 0.78 8.08 -1.73
CA GLU A 59 0.03 8.01 -2.97
C GLU A 59 0.85 8.59 -4.12
N THR A 60 0.57 8.09 -5.31
CA THR A 60 0.99 8.68 -6.59
C THR A 60 -0.24 9.04 -7.41
N LYS A 61 -0.04 9.46 -8.66
CA LYS A 61 -1.15 9.70 -9.59
C LYS A 61 -1.99 8.43 -9.82
N THR A 62 -1.36 7.26 -9.79
CA THR A 62 -1.99 5.98 -10.21
C THR A 62 -2.21 5.00 -9.07
N HIS A 63 -1.46 5.09 -7.97
CA HIS A 63 -1.49 4.10 -6.89
C HIS A 63 -1.61 4.72 -5.49
N TYR A 64 -2.18 3.97 -4.57
CA TYR A 64 -1.89 4.07 -3.14
C TYR A 64 -0.79 3.07 -2.78
N ILE A 65 0.04 3.42 -1.82
CA ILE A 65 1.19 2.62 -1.40
C ILE A 65 1.13 2.49 0.12
N LEU A 66 1.16 1.26 0.60
CA LEU A 66 1.20 0.95 2.02
C LEU A 66 2.40 0.07 2.31
N THR A 67 3.29 0.49 3.21
CA THR A 67 4.30 -0.42 3.75
C THR A 67 3.72 -1.18 4.96
N HIS A 68 3.81 -2.50 4.94
CA HIS A 68 3.44 -3.37 6.06
C HIS A 68 4.35 -4.60 6.07
N SER A 69 4.85 -4.99 7.25
CA SER A 69 5.81 -6.12 7.38
C SER A 69 7.01 -6.00 6.43
N ALA A 70 7.55 -4.78 6.30
CA ALA A 70 8.65 -4.44 5.39
C ALA A 70 8.37 -4.75 3.90
N ILE A 71 7.11 -4.83 3.50
CA ILE A 71 6.66 -5.01 2.12
C ILE A 71 5.84 -3.78 1.71
N GLU A 72 6.19 -3.15 0.59
CA GLU A 72 5.31 -2.17 -0.05
C GLU A 72 4.22 -2.87 -0.87
N TYR A 73 2.97 -2.57 -0.52
CA TYR A 73 1.78 -2.98 -1.27
C TYR A 73 1.33 -1.83 -2.16
N PHE A 74 1.23 -2.09 -3.46
CA PHE A 74 0.79 -1.11 -4.46
C PHE A 74 -0.66 -1.38 -4.83
N PHE A 75 -1.55 -0.44 -4.50
CA PHE A 75 -2.97 -0.52 -4.82
C PHE A 75 -3.31 0.45 -5.92
N LYS A 76 -3.79 -0.03 -7.07
CA LYS A 76 -4.25 0.84 -8.16
C LYS A 76 -5.50 1.59 -7.71
N LYS A 77 -5.53 2.91 -7.91
CA LYS A 77 -6.66 3.78 -7.49
C LYS A 77 -7.98 3.32 -8.13
#